data_AF-A0A850TH06-F1
#
_entry.id   AF-A0A850TH06-F1
#
_cell.length_a   1.000
_cell.length_b   1.000
_cell.length_c   1.000
_cell.angle_alpha   90.00
_cell.angle_beta   90.00
_cell.angle_gamma   90.00
#
_symmetry.space_group_name_H-M   'P 1'
#
loop_
_entity.id
_entity.type
_entity.pdbx_description
1 polymer ?
#
loop_
_entity_poly.entity_id
_entity_poly.type
_entity_poly.pdbx_seq_one_letter_code
_entity_poly.pdbx_strand_id
1 'polypeptide(L)' 'MSRRKKPMNRPAPSATPTTSKISEPVSVSLRLSPTLSKKLDSYCSEIGASRNGVISVAIADFLAERISN' A
#
# COMPACT_ATOMS: atom_id res chain seq x y z
N MET A 1 55.63 -30.34 8.01
CA MET A 1 55.04 -29.42 7.02
C MET A 1 53.61 -29.07 7.45
N SER A 2 53.44 -27.98 8.19
CA SER A 2 52.13 -27.58 8.73
C SER A 2 51.45 -26.58 7.79
N ARG A 3 50.59 -27.06 6.88
CA ARG A 3 49.76 -26.19 6.05
C ARG A 3 48.60 -25.63 6.90
N ARG A 4 48.79 -24.42 7.45
CA ARG A 4 47.73 -23.56 7.97
C ARG A 4 46.67 -23.32 6.88
N LYS A 5 45.44 -23.81 7.07
CA LYS A 5 44.30 -23.37 6.27
C LYS A 5 43.92 -21.95 6.72
N LYS A 6 44.10 -20.96 5.84
CA LYS A 6 43.55 -19.60 6.05
C LYS A 6 42.02 -19.72 6.11
N PRO A 7 41.35 -19.26 7.18
CA PRO A 7 39.91 -19.10 7.15
C PRO A 7 39.56 -18.10 6.04
N MET A 8 38.61 -18.47 5.18
CA MET A 8 38.06 -17.53 4.20
C MET A 8 37.34 -16.42 4.96
N ASN A 9 37.77 -15.17 4.76
CA ASN A 9 37.01 -13.99 5.14
C ASN A 9 35.66 -14.05 4.41
N ARG A 10 34.61 -14.52 5.09
CA ARG A 10 33.24 -14.37 4.62
C ARG A 10 32.92 -12.88 4.80
N PRO A 11 32.71 -12.10 3.73
CA PRO A 11 32.30 -10.71 3.89
C PRO A 11 30.99 -10.71 4.70
N ALA A 12 30.98 -9.92 5.78
CA ALA A 12 29.76 -9.67 6.53
C ALA A 12 28.73 -9.04 5.58
N PRO A 13 27.46 -9.46 5.59
CA PRO A 13 26.42 -8.77 4.85
C PRO A 13 26.37 -7.32 5.36
N SER A 14 26.67 -6.38 4.45
CA SER A 14 26.53 -4.95 4.70
C SER A 14 25.07 -4.68 5.08
N ALA A 15 24.83 -4.25 6.32
CA ALA A 15 23.51 -3.85 6.77
C ALA A 15 23.00 -2.71 5.87
N THR A 16 22.05 -3.03 5.00
CA THR A 16 21.28 -2.01 4.31
C THR A 16 20.45 -1.28 5.37
N PRO A 17 20.54 0.06 5.45
CA PRO A 17 19.73 0.81 6.39
C PRO A 17 18.26 0.62 6.00
N THR A 18 17.46 0.07 6.91
CA THR A 18 16.01 0.03 6.83
C THR A 18 15.48 1.46 6.85
N THR A 19 15.41 2.08 5.67
CA THR A 19 14.60 3.26 5.41
C THR A 19 13.15 2.90 5.75
N SER A 20 12.56 3.72 6.62
CA SER A 20 11.20 3.63 7.14
C SER A 20 10.21 3.11 6.10
N LYS A 21 9.62 1.94 6.36
CA LYS A 21 8.59 1.34 5.53
C LYS A 21 7.40 2.29 5.44
N ILE A 22 7.24 2.95 4.30
CA ILE A 22 5.91 3.35 3.84
C ILE A 22 5.13 2.04 3.77
N SER A 23 4.08 1.89 4.57
CA SER A 23 3.25 0.68 4.56
C SER A 23 2.77 0.43 3.14
N GLU A 24 3.01 -0.77 2.62
CA GLU A 24 2.59 -1.14 1.27
C GLU A 24 1.08 -0.88 1.09
N PRO A 25 0.65 -0.42 -0.10
CA PRO A 25 -0.76 -0.17 -0.35
C PRO A 25 -1.57 -1.45 -0.13
N VAL A 26 -2.55 -1.38 0.79
CA VAL A 26 -3.42 -2.52 1.09
C VAL A 26 -4.47 -2.62 -0.01
N SER A 27 -4.46 -3.74 -0.73
CA SER A 27 -5.51 -4.06 -1.70
C SER A 27 -6.74 -4.59 -0.96
N VAL A 28 -7.89 -3.95 -1.16
CA VAL A 28 -9.17 -4.33 -0.55
C VAL A 28 -10.18 -4.65 -1.64
N SER A 29 -10.79 -5.83 -1.57
CA SER A 29 -11.90 -6.21 -2.45
C SER A 29 -13.23 -5.83 -1.80
N LEU A 30 -13.94 -4.86 -2.39
CA LEU A 30 -15.24 -4.40 -1.92
C LEU A 30 -16.36 -4.97 -2.79
N ARG A 31 -17.35 -5.62 -2.16
CA ARG A 31 -18.59 -6.00 -2.85
C ARG A 31 -19.60 -4.87 -2.72
N LEU A 32 -19.87 -4.20 -3.84
CA LEU A 32 -20.90 -3.18 -3.95
C LEU A 32 -22.16 -3.77 -4.61
N SER A 33 -23.33 -3.21 -4.30
CA SER A 33 -24.53 -3.53 -5.06
C SER A 33 -24.35 -3.12 -6.53
N PRO A 34 -24.98 -3.81 -7.50
CA PRO A 34 -24.83 -3.49 -8.92
C PRO A 34 -25.22 -2.04 -9.23
N THR A 35 -26.27 -1.54 -8.60
CA THR A 35 -26.74 -0.15 -8.74
C THR A 35 -25.72 0.86 -8.24
N LEU A 36 -25.11 0.61 -7.08
CA LEU A 36 -24.10 1.50 -6.51
C LEU A 36 -22.83 1.49 -7.35
N SER A 37 -22.40 0.31 -7.84
CA SER A 37 -21.25 0.21 -8.74
C SER A 37 -21.45 1.05 -10.00
N LYS A 38 -22.61 0.94 -10.66
CA LYS A 38 -22.90 1.73 -11.87
C LYS A 38 -22.89 3.23 -11.61
N LYS A 39 -23.49 3.67 -10.49
CA LYS A 39 -23.47 5.08 -10.09
C LYS A 39 -22.05 5.57 -9.83
N LEU A 40 -21.24 4.77 -9.14
CA LEU A 40 -19.85 5.08 -8.88
C LEU A 40 -19.05 5.20 -10.19
N ASP A 41 -19.25 4.27 -11.13
CA ASP A 41 -18.57 4.28 -12.43
C ASP A 41 -18.97 5.51 -13.29
N SER A 42 -20.26 5.90 -13.28
CA SER A 42 -20.74 7.15 -13.91
C SER A 42 -20.07 8.37 -13.28
N TYR A 43 -20.09 8.45 -11.96
CA TYR A 43 -19.50 9.57 -11.22
C TYR A 43 -18.00 9.69 -11.48
N CYS A 44 -17.26 8.57 -11.45
CA CYS A 44 -15.83 8.55 -11.78
C CYS A 44 -15.55 9.08 -13.18
N SER A 45 -16.41 8.72 -14.15
CA SER A 45 -16.29 9.18 -15.54
C SER A 45 -16.58 10.68 -15.67
N GLU A 46 -17.58 11.19 -14.94
CA GLU A 46 -17.96 12.60 -14.94
C GLU A 46 -16.86 13.51 -14.39
N ILE A 47 -16.19 13.10 -13.31
CA ILE A 47 -15.12 13.89 -12.68
C ILE A 47 -13.72 13.57 -13.21
N GLY A 48 -13.59 12.61 -14.13
CA GLY A 48 -12.31 12.19 -14.69
C GLY A 48 -11.35 11.58 -13.65
N ALA A 49 -11.88 10.91 -12.63
CA ALA A 49 -11.09 10.32 -11.55
C ALA A 49 -11.12 8.79 -11.58
N SER A 50 -10.09 8.17 -11.00
CA SER A 50 -10.06 6.72 -10.85
C SER A 50 -11.01 6.26 -9.75
N ARG A 51 -11.64 5.10 -9.96
CA ARG A 51 -12.55 4.47 -8.98
C ARG A 51 -11.90 4.31 -7.61
N ASN A 52 -10.63 3.91 -7.57
CA ASN A 52 -9.88 3.76 -6.32
C ASN A 52 -9.69 5.12 -5.64
N GLY A 53 -9.33 6.17 -6.38
CA GLY A 53 -9.18 7.51 -5.82
C GLY A 53 -10.47 8.02 -5.19
N VAL A 54 -11.60 7.87 -5.89
CA VAL A 54 -12.92 8.28 -5.38
C VAL A 54 -13.28 7.53 -4.09
N ILE A 55 -13.07 6.21 -4.06
CA ILE A 55 -13.34 5.40 -2.87
C ILE A 55 -12.42 5.81 -1.70
N SER A 56 -11.12 6.02 -1.96
CA SER A 56 -10.17 6.42 -0.92
C SER A 56 -10.53 7.76 -0.29
N VAL A 57 -10.93 8.76 -1.10
CA VAL A 57 -11.37 10.07 -0.61
C VAL A 57 -12.65 9.92 0.21
N ALA A 58 -13.66 9.21 -0.31
CA ALA A 58 -14.92 9.02 0.39
C ALA A 58 -14.75 8.31 1.75
N ILE A 59 -13.85 7.31 1.83
CA ILE A 59 -13.52 6.65 3.10
C ILE A 59 -12.79 7.61 4.04
N ALA A 60 -11.84 8.39 3.55
CA ALA A 60 -11.10 9.36 4.37
C ALA A 60 -12.04 10.42 4.97
N ASP A 61 -12.94 10.97 4.17
CA ASP A 61 -13.94 11.95 4.61
C ASP A 61 -14.88 11.35 5.66
N PHE A 62 -15.39 10.14 5.40
CA PHE A 62 -16.25 9.43 6.35
C PHE A 62 -15.53 9.14 7.69
N LEU A 63 -14.27 8.71 7.65
CA LEU A 63 -13.48 8.46 8.86
C LEU A 63 -13.18 9.75 9.62
N ALA A 64 -12.85 10.84 8.91
CA ALA A 64 -12.61 12.14 9.52
C ALA A 64 -13.83 12.65 10.28
N GLU A 65 -15.03 12.55 9.68
CA GLU A 65 -16.29 12.93 10.32
C GLU A 65 -16.63 12.05 11.53
N ARG A 66 -16.28 10.75 11.47
CA ARG A 66 -16.59 9.79 12.53
C ARG A 66 -15.62 9.76 13.70
N ILE A 67 -14.33 10.04 13.48
CA ILE A 67 -13.30 10.00 14.53
C ILE A 67 -13.20 11.35 15.25
N SER A 68 -13.52 12.45 14.56
CA SER A 68 -13.49 13.79 15.15
C SER A 68 -14.66 14.06 16.11
N ASN A 69 -15.69 13.21 16.11
CA ASN A 69 -16.85 13.25 17.01
C ASN A 69 -16.73 12.19 18.09
#